data_AF-A0A0B7MDN9-F1
#
_entry.id   AF-A0A0B7MDN9-F1
#
_cell.length_a   1.000
_cell.length_b   1.000
_cell.length_c   1.000
_cell.angle_alpha   90.00
_cell.angle_beta   90.00
_cell.angle_gamma   90.00
#
_symmetry.space_group_name_H-M   'P 1'
#
loop_
_entity.id
_entity.type
_entity.pdbx_description
1 polymer ?
#
loop_
_entity_poly.entity_id
_entity_poly.type
_entity_poly.pdbx_seq_one_letter_code
_entity_poly.pdbx_strand_id
1 'polypeptide(L)'
;MLWRFLLIGFLFGTAVSIGNYCYLQWTIKKNEKRPPDEATTAIINCYITRYFINVFALFLAFYFASDMWAIAGTGLGLVVMKNVSMVMEYRESKKHPWKKKKPSKKDSS
;
A
#
# COMPACT_ATOMS: atom_id res chain seq x y z
N MET A 1 15.50 8.60 25.21
CA MET A 1 14.37 9.26 24.50
C MET A 1 14.21 8.79 23.05
N LEU A 2 15.29 8.39 22.39
CA LEU A 2 15.39 7.87 21.02
C LEU A 2 14.27 6.89 20.58
N TRP A 3 13.94 5.91 21.42
CA TRP A 3 12.87 4.93 21.15
C TRP A 3 11.48 5.56 20.99
N ARG A 4 11.19 6.70 21.64
CA ARG A 4 9.89 7.39 21.51
C ARG A 4 9.69 7.96 20.11
N PHE A 5 10.73 8.58 19.54
CA PHE A 5 10.68 9.13 18.18
C PHE A 5 10.54 8.04 17.12
N LEU A 6 11.22 6.91 17.33
CA LEU A 6 11.07 5.71 16.50
C LEU A 6 9.63 5.19 16.51
N LEU A 7 9.01 5.11 17.68
CA LEU A 7 7.64 4.62 17.86
C LEU A 7 6.60 5.57 17.26
N ILE A 8 6.78 6.89 17.45
CA ILE A 8 5.92 7.92 16.86
C ILE A 8 6.00 7.89 15.34
N GLY A 9 7.22 7.85 14.79
CA GLY A 9 7.44 7.72 13.34
C GLY A 9 6.81 6.43 12.81
N PHE A 10 6.99 5.31 13.52
CA PHE A 10 6.41 4.02 13.13
C PHE A 10 4.88 4.04 13.11
N LEU A 11 4.24 4.58 14.14
CA LEU A 11 2.78 4.70 14.19
C LEU A 11 2.26 5.61 13.08
N PHE A 12 2.92 6.74 12.85
CA PHE A 12 2.58 7.67 11.78
C PHE A 12 2.72 7.04 10.39
N GLY A 13 3.86 6.42 10.10
CA GLY A 13 4.11 5.70 8.85
C GLY A 13 3.11 4.56 8.64
N THR A 14 2.76 3.84 9.70
CA THR A 14 1.75 2.76 9.63
C THR A 14 0.36 3.30 9.32
N ALA A 15 -0.07 4.39 9.97
CA ALA A 15 -1.35 5.03 9.72
C ALA A 15 -1.47 5.52 8.27
N VAL A 16 -0.42 6.17 7.75
CA VAL A 16 -0.34 6.59 6.35
C VAL A 16 -0.41 5.39 5.40
N SER A 17 0.28 4.30 5.71
CA SER A 17 0.29 3.08 4.90
C SER A 17 -1.10 2.42 4.84
N ILE A 18 -1.83 2.40 5.96
CA ILE A 18 -3.22 1.92 6.02
C ILE A 18 -4.14 2.82 5.19
N GLY A 19 -4.04 4.14 5.34
CA GLY A 19 -4.82 5.10 4.54
C GLY A 19 -4.61 4.89 3.03
N ASN A 20 -3.36 4.74 2.60
CA ASN A 20 -3.02 4.44 1.21
C ASN A 20 -3.60 3.11 0.72
N TYR A 21 -3.62 2.07 1.57
CA TYR A 21 -4.23 0.78 1.23
C TYR A 21 -5.74 0.89 1.06
N CYS A 22 -6.43 1.56 2.00
CA CYS A 22 -7.87 1.80 1.91
C CYS A 22 -8.25 2.63 0.67
N TYR A 23 -7.45 3.67 0.36
CA TYR A 23 -7.66 4.50 -0.82
C TYR A 23 -7.50 3.70 -2.12
N LEU A 24 -6.49 2.83 -2.20
CA LEU A 24 -6.27 1.96 -3.35
C LEU A 24 -7.44 0.97 -3.53
N GLN A 25 -7.85 0.29 -2.47
CA GLN A 25 -8.98 -0.64 -2.49
C GLN A 25 -10.28 0.06 -2.93
N TRP A 26 -10.53 1.25 -2.40
CA TRP A 26 -11.69 2.07 -2.78
C TRP A 26 -11.63 2.48 -4.26
N THR A 27 -10.46 2.89 -4.75
CA THR A 27 -10.25 3.30 -6.14
C THR A 27 -10.44 2.13 -7.10
N ILE A 28 -9.93 0.95 -6.76
CA ILE A 28 -10.13 -0.27 -7.57
C ILE A 28 -11.62 -0.61 -7.63
N LYS A 29 -12.30 -0.70 -6.49
CA LYS A 29 -13.73 -1.05 -6.42
C LYS A 29 -14.62 -0.04 -7.16
N LYS A 30 -14.26 1.26 -7.13
CA LYS A 30 -15.00 2.32 -7.82
C LYS A 30 -14.81 2.29 -9.33
N ASN A 31 -13.66 1.81 -9.82
CA ASN A 31 -13.31 1.77 -11.24
C ASN A 31 -13.47 0.38 -11.88
N GLU A 32 -13.90 -0.63 -11.13
CA GLU A 32 -14.09 -2.02 -11.63
C GLU A 32 -15.06 -2.11 -12.83
N LYS A 33 -16.00 -1.17 -12.94
CA LYS A 33 -17.00 -1.11 -14.02
C LYS A 33 -16.58 -0.23 -15.21
N ARG A 34 -15.42 0.42 -15.16
CA ARG A 34 -14.95 1.34 -16.20
C ARG A 34 -14.19 0.60 -17.30
N PRO A 35 -14.17 1.15 -18.53
CA PRO A 35 -13.35 0.60 -19.61
C PRO A 35 -11.86 0.55 -19.23
N PRO A 36 -11.10 -0.42 -19.77
CA PRO A 36 -9.73 -0.71 -19.34
C PRO A 36 -8.77 0.48 -19.44
N ASP A 37 -8.91 1.37 -20.43
CA ASP A 37 -8.06 2.57 -20.56
C ASP A 37 -8.26 3.58 -19.41
N GLU A 38 -9.51 3.80 -19.00
CA GLU A 38 -9.80 4.68 -17.87
C GLU A 38 -9.42 4.05 -16.53
N ALA A 39 -9.62 2.73 -16.39
CA ALA A 39 -9.25 1.99 -15.20
C ALA A 39 -7.73 2.02 -14.98
N THR A 40 -6.95 1.87 -16.05
CA THR A 40 -5.47 1.90 -15.97
C THR A 40 -4.98 3.29 -15.56
N THR A 41 -5.57 4.35 -16.12
CA THR A 41 -5.26 5.75 -15.75
C THR A 41 -5.58 6.03 -14.28
N ALA A 42 -6.72 5.56 -13.77
CA ALA A 42 -7.09 5.72 -12.37
C ALA A 42 -6.13 4.97 -11.42
N ILE A 43 -5.66 3.79 -11.81
CA ILE A 43 -4.66 3.01 -11.05
C ILE A 43 -3.32 3.76 -11.03
N ILE A 44 -2.84 4.25 -12.18
CA ILE A 44 -1.59 5.02 -12.27
C ILE A 44 -1.68 6.26 -11.36
N ASN A 45 -2.78 7.00 -11.43
CA ASN A 45 -2.97 8.20 -10.61
C ASN A 45 -3.04 7.87 -9.11
N CYS A 46 -3.62 6.73 -8.75
CA CYS A 46 -3.59 6.22 -7.39
C CYS A 46 -2.17 5.89 -6.92
N TYR A 47 -1.33 5.31 -7.78
CA TYR A 47 0.08 5.04 -7.47
C TYR A 47 0.89 6.33 -7.31
N ILE A 48 0.68 7.32 -8.18
CA ILE A 48 1.32 8.64 -8.07
C ILE A 48 0.93 9.31 -6.74
N THR A 49 -0.37 9.31 -6.42
CA THR A 49 -0.89 9.86 -5.16
C THR A 49 -0.28 9.16 -3.95
N ARG A 50 -0.18 7.82 -3.99
CA ARG A 50 0.48 7.03 -2.94
C ARG A 50 1.95 7.41 -2.76
N TYR A 51 2.68 7.63 -3.86
CA TYR A 51 4.08 8.05 -3.80
C TYR A 51 4.20 9.45 -3.19
N PHE A 52 3.33 10.37 -3.60
CA PHE A 52 3.28 11.72 -3.07
C PHE A 52 3.00 11.73 -1.56
N ILE A 53 2.03 10.94 -1.10
CA ILE A 53 1.69 10.78 0.32
C ILE A 53 2.87 10.18 1.11
N ASN A 54 3.58 9.20 0.56
CA ASN A 54 4.74 8.60 1.23
C ASN A 54 5.88 9.62 1.39
N VAL A 55 6.19 10.39 0.34
CA VAL A 55 7.20 11.46 0.39
C VAL A 55 6.76 12.55 1.36
N PHE A 56 5.48 12.93 1.34
CA PHE A 56 4.91 13.90 2.26
C PHE A 56 5.00 13.42 3.72
N ALA A 57 4.74 12.14 3.98
CA ALA A 57 4.85 11.56 5.31
C ALA A 57 6.30 11.56 5.83
N LEU A 58 7.27 11.24 4.97
CA LEU A 58 8.70 11.35 5.31
C LEU A 58 9.10 12.80 5.57
N PHE A 59 8.58 13.72 4.76
CA PHE A 59 8.81 15.16 4.94
C PHE A 59 8.23 15.67 6.27
N LEU A 60 6.99 15.29 6.63
CA LEU A 60 6.39 15.64 7.91
C LEU A 60 7.16 15.04 9.09
N ALA A 61 7.60 13.79 8.97
CA ALA A 61 8.39 13.14 10.01
C ALA A 61 9.72 13.88 10.24
N PHE A 62 10.38 14.32 9.17
CA PHE A 62 11.58 15.14 9.25
C PHE A 62 11.28 16.52 9.85
N TYR A 63 10.23 17.20 9.38
CA TYR A 63 9.87 18.54 9.82
C TYR A 63 9.52 18.61 11.32
N PHE A 64 8.71 17.65 11.82
CA PHE A 64 8.27 17.67 13.22
C PHE A 64 9.30 17.14 14.21
N ALA A 65 10.07 16.12 13.84
CA ALA A 65 11.01 15.50 14.78
C ALA A 65 12.43 16.06 14.66
N SER A 66 12.82 16.59 13.49
CA SER A 66 14.20 17.00 13.17
C SER A 66 15.26 15.94 13.54
N ASP A 67 14.84 14.68 13.64
CA ASP A 67 15.64 13.57 14.14
C ASP A 67 15.54 12.40 13.14
N MET A 68 16.69 11.87 12.74
CA MET A 68 16.80 10.78 11.78
C MET A 68 16.06 9.51 12.23
N TRP A 69 15.90 9.30 13.54
CA TRP A 69 15.20 8.14 14.09
C TRP A 69 13.70 8.14 13.80
N ALA A 70 13.07 9.32 13.70
CA ALA A 70 11.67 9.44 13.33
C ALA A 70 11.44 9.11 11.85
N ILE A 71 12.39 9.48 10.98
CA ILE A 71 12.36 9.12 9.56
C ILE A 71 12.52 7.60 9.41
N ALA A 72 13.48 6.99 10.13
CA ALA A 72 13.69 5.55 10.12
C ALA A 72 12.43 4.79 10.57
N GLY A 73 11.78 5.24 11.65
CA GLY A 73 10.50 4.70 12.11
C GLY A 73 9.39 4.83 11.08
N THR A 74 9.26 6.00 10.45
CA THR A 74 8.25 6.26 9.42
C THR A 74 8.48 5.40 8.17
N GLY A 75 9.72 5.27 7.72
CA GLY A 75 10.10 4.38 6.63
C GLY A 75 9.73 2.92 6.93
N LEU A 76 10.06 2.43 8.13
CA LEU A 76 9.64 1.10 8.59
C LEU A 76 8.11 0.93 8.57
N GLY A 77 7.38 1.87 9.16
CA GLY A 77 5.91 1.85 9.21
C GLY A 77 5.25 1.88 7.84
N LEU A 78 5.81 2.63 6.88
CA LEU A 78 5.31 2.69 5.50
C LEU A 78 5.37 1.32 4.79
N VAL A 79 6.37 0.50 5.11
CA VAL A 79 6.59 -0.82 4.48
C VAL A 79 5.76 -1.93 5.15
N VAL A 80 5.33 -1.76 6.41
CA VAL A 80 4.53 -2.75 7.15
C VAL A 80 3.31 -3.19 6.35
N MET A 81 2.54 -2.26 5.80
CA MET A 81 1.28 -2.64 5.15
C MET A 81 1.49 -3.37 3.81
N LYS A 82 2.63 -3.15 3.14
CA LYS A 82 3.03 -3.94 1.97
C LYS A 82 3.31 -5.40 2.37
N ASN A 83 4.05 -5.59 3.46
CA ASN A 83 4.32 -6.93 3.99
C ASN A 83 3.06 -7.61 4.51
N VAL A 84 2.20 -6.90 5.26
CA VAL A 84 0.92 -7.44 5.75
C VAL A 84 0.02 -7.85 4.59
N SER A 85 -0.07 -7.04 3.54
CA SER A 85 -0.87 -7.37 2.35
C SER A 85 -0.34 -8.62 1.66
N MET A 86 0.98 -8.73 1.45
CA MET A 86 1.59 -9.95 0.89
C MET A 86 1.36 -11.17 1.77
N VAL A 87 1.47 -11.04 3.10
CA VAL A 87 1.24 -12.14 4.04
C VAL A 87 -0.24 -12.54 4.07
N MET A 88 -1.17 -11.58 3.99
CA MET A 88 -2.61 -11.87 3.88
C MET A 88 -2.93 -12.59 2.57
N GLU A 89 -2.42 -12.11 1.44
CA GLU A 89 -2.61 -12.75 0.12
C GLU A 89 -1.96 -14.14 0.08
N TYR A 90 -0.80 -14.31 0.71
CA TYR A 90 -0.16 -15.61 0.90
C TYR A 90 -1.01 -16.55 1.78
N ARG A 91 -1.62 -16.02 2.85
CA ARG A 91 -2.49 -16.81 3.74
C ARG A 91 -3.83 -17.16 3.08
N GLU A 92 -4.39 -16.27 2.27
CA GLU A 92 -5.61 -16.52 1.48
C GLU A 92 -5.36 -17.53 0.35
N SER A 93 -4.23 -17.43 -0.36
CA SER A 93 -3.84 -18.42 -1.37
C SER A 93 -3.57 -19.80 -0.75
N LYS A 94 -3.03 -19.86 0.48
CA LYS A 94 -2.89 -21.10 1.25
C LYS A 94 -4.21 -21.64 1.82
N LYS A 95 -5.23 -20.80 2.08
CA LYS A 95 -6.58 -21.25 2.52
C LYS A 95 -7.37 -21.90 1.37
N HIS A 96 -7.04 -21.60 0.12
CA HIS A 96 -7.65 -22.24 -1.05
C HIS A 96 -6.61 -22.94 -1.95
N PRO A 97 -6.04 -24.08 -1.52
CA PRO A 97 -5.12 -24.84 -2.39
C PRO A 97 -5.79 -25.40 -3.66
N TRP A 98 -7.13 -25.30 -3.80
CA TRP A 98 -7.90 -25.92 -4.88
C TRP A 98 -8.56 -24.98 -5.90
N LYS A 99 -8.50 -23.64 -5.75
CA LYS A 99 -8.88 -22.75 -6.87
C LYS A 99 -7.67 -22.49 -7.77
N LYS A 100 -7.27 -23.55 -8.49
CA LYS A 100 -6.54 -23.38 -9.75
C LYS A 100 -7.35 -22.41 -10.61
N LYS A 101 -6.74 -21.31 -11.06
CA LYS A 101 -7.26 -20.56 -12.20
C LYS A 101 -7.49 -21.60 -13.31
N LYS A 102 -8.75 -21.76 -13.75
CA LYS A 102 -9.03 -22.51 -14.97
C LYS A 102 -8.19 -21.86 -16.09
N PRO A 103 -7.46 -22.62 -16.91
CA PRO A 103 -6.88 -22.06 -18.12
C PRO A 103 -8.04 -21.52 -18.96
N SER A 104 -7.96 -20.26 -19.35
CA SER A 104 -8.85 -19.70 -20.37
C SER A 104 -8.57 -20.44 -21.67
N LYS A 105 -9.28 -21.55 -21.88
CA LYS A 105 -9.54 -22.10 -23.20
C LYS A 105 -10.31 -21.03 -23.97
N LYS A 106 -9.68 -20.45 -24.99
CA LYS A 106 -10.21 -19.80 -26.20
C LYS A 106 -9.01 -19.15 -26.92
N ASP A 107 -8.63 -19.46 -28.15
CA ASP A 107 -9.29 -20.21 -29.21
C ASP A 107 -8.24 -20.88 -30.11
N SER A 108 -8.51 -22.12 -30.50
CA SER A 108 -8.05 -22.67 -31.77
C SER A 108 -9.05 -22.20 -32.81
N SER A 109 -8.60 -21.42 -33.79
CA SER A 109 -9.05 -21.57 -35.18
C SER A 109 -8.07 -20.89 -36.12
#